data_AF-A0ABD0U6G1-F1
#
_entry.id   AF-A0ABD0U6G1-F1
#
_cell.length_a   1.000
_cell.length_b   1.000
_cell.length_c   1.000
_cell.angle_alpha   90.00
_cell.angle_beta   90.00
_cell.angle_gamma   90.00
#
_symmetry.space_group_name_H-M   'P 1'
#
loop_
_entity.id
_entity.type
_entity.pdbx_description
1 polymer ?
#
loop_
_entity_poly.entity_id
_entity_poly.type
_entity_poly.pdbx_seq_one_letter_code
_entity_poly.pdbx_strand_id
1 'polypeptide(L)' 'MDERQDTSVPVLGMDRLKMELQARGLKCGGTLQERASRLFLLKTTPLDKVPKKLLAKPSSQGK' A
#
# COMPACT_ATOMS: atom_id res chain seq x y z
N MET A 1 13.81 -8.47 15.98
CA MET A 1 12.40 -8.08 16.10
C MET A 1 12.33 -6.57 16.01
N ASP A 2 11.37 -6.10 15.21
CA ASP A 2 10.78 -4.75 15.10
C ASP A 2 11.56 -3.52 15.58
N GLU A 3 12.14 -2.77 14.63
CA GLU A 3 12.33 -1.32 14.80
C GLU A 3 11.73 -0.58 13.59
N ARG A 4 10.39 -0.51 13.58
CA ARG A 4 9.66 0.43 12.73
C ARG A 4 9.37 1.70 13.52
N GLN A 5 10.14 2.75 13.28
CA GLN A 5 9.77 4.10 13.68
C GLN A 5 10.07 5.10 12.57
N ASP A 6 9.01 5.53 11.88
CA ASP A 6 8.88 6.93 11.47
C ASP A 6 7.38 7.25 11.31
N THR A 7 6.85 7.94 12.32
CA THR A 7 5.47 8.44 12.38
C THR A 7 5.49 9.97 12.44
N SER A 8 6.13 10.60 11.46
CA SER A 8 6.07 12.04 11.14
C SER A 8 4.71 12.58 10.64
N VAL A 9 3.56 12.50 11.31
CA VAL A 9 2.23 12.75 10.66
C VAL A 9 1.83 14.25 10.63
N PRO A 10 2.01 15.00 9.52
CA PRO A 10 0.84 15.67 8.90
C PRO A 10 0.87 15.81 7.35
N VAL A 11 2.03 15.87 6.70
CA VAL A 11 2.21 15.71 5.23
C VAL A 11 2.33 14.23 4.84
N LEU A 12 2.62 13.38 5.83
CA LEU A 12 2.91 11.96 5.64
C LEU A 12 1.69 11.07 5.44
N GLY A 13 0.45 11.59 5.50
CA GLY A 13 -0.74 10.77 5.24
C GLY A 13 -0.70 10.16 3.84
N MET A 14 -0.56 11.00 2.81
CA MET A 14 -0.56 10.57 1.42
C MET A 14 0.71 9.80 1.04
N ASP A 15 1.87 10.29 1.50
CA ASP A 15 3.16 9.70 1.14
C ASP A 15 3.35 8.33 1.79
N ARG A 16 2.96 8.17 3.07
CA ARG A 16 2.95 6.88 3.77
C ARG A 16 1.95 5.92 3.16
N LEU A 17 0.78 6.41 2.75
CA LEU A 17 -0.21 5.61 2.01
C LEU A 17 0.39 5.06 0.71
N LYS A 18 1.07 5.93 -0.05
CA LYS A 18 1.76 5.55 -1.28
C LYS A 18 2.90 4.54 -1.02
N MET A 19 3.77 4.80 -0.04
CA MET A 19 4.88 3.92 0.31
C MET A 19 4.42 2.54 0.76
N GLU A 20 3.43 2.45 1.66
CA GLU A 20 2.91 1.16 2.12
C GLU A 20 2.21 0.40 0.98
N LEU A 21 1.51 1.09 0.09
CA LEU A 21 0.93 0.46 -1.11
C LEU A 21 2.04 -0.06 -2.04
N GLN A 22 3.09 0.72 -2.31
CA GLN A 22 4.22 0.29 -3.14
C GLN A 22 4.99 -0.87 -2.51
N ALA A 23 5.29 -0.81 -1.22
CA ALA A 23 6.00 -1.86 -0.48
C ALA A 23 5.26 -3.19 -0.50
N ARG A 24 3.93 -3.15 -0.61
CA ARG A 24 3.05 -4.31 -0.68
C ARG A 24 2.64 -4.69 -2.11
N GLY A 25 3.18 -4.01 -3.12
CA GLY A 25 2.88 -4.28 -4.54
C GLY A 25 1.44 -3.92 -4.95
N LEU A 26 0.81 -2.96 -4.30
CA LEU A 26 -0.52 -2.46 -4.61
C LEU A 26 -0.50 -1.18 -5.43
N LYS A 27 -1.59 -0.94 -6.17
CA LYS A 27 -1.74 0.29 -6.94
C LYS A 27 -1.99 1.50 -6.03
N CYS A 28 -1.22 2.56 -6.28
CA CYS A 28 -1.40 3.89 -5.68
C CYS A 28 -2.32 4.81 -6.51
N GLY A 29 -2.99 4.30 -7.55
CA GLY A 29 -3.93 5.06 -8.36
C GLY A 29 -5.28 5.29 -7.66
N GLY A 30 -5.94 6.40 -7.97
CA GLY A 30 -7.27 6.75 -7.44
C GLY A 30 -7.23 7.79 -6.32
N THR A 31 -8.35 7.91 -5.60
CA THR A 31 -8.55 8.88 -4.52
C THR A 31 -7.84 8.46 -3.22
N LEU A 32 -7.68 9.40 -2.26
CA LEU A 32 -7.11 9.11 -0.94
C LEU A 32 -7.88 7.99 -0.22
N GLN A 33 -9.21 8.00 -0.36
CA GLN A 33 -10.07 7.00 0.25
C GLN A 33 -9.87 5.61 -0.37
N GLU A 34 -9.69 5.51 -1.68
CA GLU A 34 -9.34 4.24 -2.33
C GLU A 34 -7.99 3.69 -1.85
N ARG A 35 -6.99 4.56 -1.68
CA ARG A 35 -5.68 4.17 -1.13
C ARG A 35 -5.84 3.64 0.30
N ALA A 36 -6.60 4.35 1.14
CA ALA A 36 -6.86 3.97 2.53
C ALA A 36 -7.63 2.64 2.61
N SER A 37 -8.68 2.46 1.79
CA SER A 37 -9.44 1.21 1.73
C SER A 37 -8.57 0.03 1.31
N ARG A 38 -7.60 0.20 0.40
CA ARG A 38 -6.65 -0.87 0.03
C ARG A 38 -5.74 -1.25 1.20
N LEU A 39 -5.17 -0.28 1.91
CA LEU A 39 -4.34 -0.57 3.09
C LEU A 39 -5.15 -1.16 4.26
N PHE A 40 -6.38 -0.70 4.46
CA PHE A 40 -7.23 -1.23 5.51
C PHE A 40 -7.69 -2.65 5.19
N LEU A 41 -8.04 -2.91 3.93
CA LEU A 41 -8.33 -4.25 3.43
C LEU A 41 -7.16 -5.20 3.71
N LEU A 42 -5.91 -4.76 3.52
CA LEU A 42 -4.73 -5.56 3.83
C LEU A 42 -4.52 -5.86 5.31
N LYS A 43 -5.05 -5.02 6.19
CA LYS A 43 -4.94 -5.21 7.64
C LYS A 43 -5.87 -6.34 8.11
N THR A 44 -7.00 -6.53 7.41
CA THR A 44 -7.99 -7.58 7.72
C THR A 44 -7.90 -8.79 6.78
N THR A 45 -7.36 -8.60 5.57
CA THR A 45 -7.30 -9.59 4.49
C THR A 45 -5.87 -9.70 3.99
N PRO A 46 -5.25 -10.89 3.99
CA PRO A 46 -3.89 -11.06 3.50
C PRO A 46 -3.79 -10.76 2.00
N LEU A 47 -2.60 -10.32 1.52
CA LEU A 47 -2.32 -10.01 0.11
C LEU A 47 -2.78 -11.11 -0.87
N ASP A 48 -2.67 -12.37 -0.46
CA ASP A 48 -3.09 -13.55 -1.24
C ASP A 48 -4.60 -13.56 -1.56
N LYS A 49 -5.41 -13.02 -0.64
CA LYS A 49 -6.87 -12.93 -0.77
C LYS A 49 -7.32 -11.59 -1.37
N VAL A 50 -6.41 -10.64 -1.59
CA VAL A 50 -6.74 -9.37 -2.21
C VAL A 50 -6.92 -9.55 -3.72
N PRO A 51 -8.00 -8.99 -4.31
CA PRO A 51 -8.23 -9.13 -5.74
C PRO A 51 -7.10 -8.51 -6.57
N LYS A 52 -6.63 -9.27 -7.58
CA LYS A 52 -5.56 -8.89 -8.53
C LYS A 52 -5.79 -7.55 -9.24
N LYS A 53 -7.03 -7.04 -9.26
CA LYS A 53 -7.38 -5.72 -9.79
C LYS A 53 -6.75 -4.58 -8.97
N LEU A 54 -6.68 -4.75 -7.64
CA LEU A 54 -6.10 -3.78 -6.71
C LEU A 54 -4.59 -3.93 -6.60
N LEU A 55 -4.08 -5.15 -6.80
CA LEU A 55 -2.65 -5.41 -6.92
C LEU A 55 -2.10 -4.65 -8.13
N ALA A 56 -0.92 -4.04 -7.98
CA ALA A 56 -0.15 -3.65 -9.13
C ALA A 56 0.15 -4.92 -9.93
N LYS A 57 0.15 -4.83 -11.27
CA LYS A 57 0.64 -5.96 -12.06
C LYS A 57 2.06 -6.25 -11.55
N PRO A 58 2.51 -7.52 -11.43
CA PRO A 58 3.93 -7.78 -11.26
C PRO A 58 4.61 -7.25 -12.52
N SER A 59 5.04 -5.99 -12.48
CA SER A 59 5.96 -5.47 -13.47
C SER A 59 7.24 -6.21 -13.18
N SER A 60 7.55 -7.21 -14.01
CA SER A 60 8.91 -7.68 -14.21
C SER A 60 9.81 -6.46 -14.37
N GLN A 61 10.49 -6.07 -13.30
CA GLN A 61 11.52 -5.03 -13.27
C GLN A 61 12.71 -5.73 -12.59
N GLY A 62 13.64 -6.35 -13.30
CA GLY A 62 13.87 -6.29 -14.74
C GLY A 62 14.65 -5.04 -15.18
N LYS A 63 15.44 -4.44 -14.29
CA LYS A 63 16.80 -3.90 -14.51
C LYS A 63 17.29 -3.18 -13.26
#